data_AF-A0A0N6ZX23-F1
#
_entry.id   AF-A0A0N6ZX23-F1
#
_cell.length_a   1.000
_cell.length_b   1.000
_cell.length_c   1.000
_cell.angle_alpha   90.00
_cell.angle_beta   90.00
_cell.angle_gamma   90.00
#
_symmetry.space_group_name_H-M   'P 1'
#
loop_
_entity.id
_entity.type
_entity.pdbx_description
1 polymer ?
#
loop_
_entity_poly.entity_id
_entity_poly.type
_entity_poly.pdbx_seq_one_letter_code
_entity_poly.pdbx_strand_id
1 'polypeptide(L)'
;MDETMRRGGRPRRSSAEVLADAAAELFLEQGYARTTVDQIAARAGVSRATFFNYFGAKSDVLWLELDAAVADLPAFLTASTESSPVRAVEQAVLAAARAHDPDRVPWAIAQAEVMDIGTELVASVAARVMAQHGAVSAFVGSRTGEHPTSLWPQTVSGAMLGAAAAAFGVWVADGVARRSLVEYVGAALTPVAAGLDAR
;
A
#
# COMPACT_ATOMS: atom_id res chain seq x y z
N MET A 1 42.93 21.39 -1.77
CA MET A 1 42.28 22.00 -0.59
C MET A 1 41.22 22.93 -1.14
N ASP A 2 39.93 22.76 -0.93
CA ASP A 2 39.25 22.05 0.15
C ASP A 2 37.86 21.60 -0.34
N GLU A 3 37.53 20.35 -0.02
CA GLU A 3 36.37 19.58 -0.42
C GLU A 3 35.34 19.68 0.71
N THR A 4 34.31 20.53 0.58
CA THR A 4 33.25 20.58 1.58
C THR A 4 32.13 19.61 1.20
N MET A 5 32.33 18.36 1.62
CA MET A 5 31.28 17.36 1.83
C MET A 5 30.13 17.98 2.66
N ARG A 6 29.01 18.31 2.02
CA ARG A 6 27.75 18.55 2.74
C ARG A 6 27.10 17.20 3.04
N ARG A 7 27.29 16.78 4.29
CA ARG A 7 26.66 15.62 4.96
C ARG A 7 25.17 15.53 4.61
N GLY A 8 24.76 14.46 3.93
CA GLY A 8 23.36 14.07 3.80
C GLY A 8 22.82 13.66 5.17
N GLY A 9 22.06 14.56 5.81
CA GLY A 9 21.26 14.20 6.99
C GLY A 9 20.07 13.35 6.56
N ARG A 10 19.76 12.31 7.33
CA ARG A 10 18.56 11.47 7.11
C ARG A 10 17.33 12.39 7.03
N PRO A 11 16.39 12.16 6.08
CA PRO A 11 15.17 12.98 5.97
C PRO A 11 14.49 13.08 7.34
N ARG A 12 13.94 14.26 7.67
CA ARG A 12 13.15 14.43 8.90
C ARG A 12 11.95 13.49 8.82
N ARG A 13 11.78 12.61 9.83
CA ARG A 13 10.58 11.76 9.93
C ARG A 13 9.33 12.65 9.90
N SER A 14 8.36 12.25 9.11
CA SER A 14 7.05 12.91 9.09
C SER A 14 6.31 12.68 10.42
N SER A 15 5.37 13.54 10.78
CA SER A 15 4.53 13.35 11.97
C SER A 15 3.75 12.03 11.94
N ALA A 16 3.40 11.53 10.74
CA ALA A 16 2.75 10.24 10.56
C ALA A 16 3.69 9.08 10.90
N GLU A 17 4.96 9.14 10.49
CA GLU A 17 5.97 8.13 10.85
C GLU A 17 6.23 8.10 12.35
N VAL A 18 6.32 9.26 13.01
CA VAL A 18 6.49 9.34 14.48
C VAL A 18 5.31 8.69 15.22
N LEU A 19 4.08 8.92 14.74
CA LEU A 19 2.88 8.29 15.29
C LEU A 19 2.85 6.78 15.07
N ALA A 20 3.27 6.31 13.88
CA ALA A 20 3.32 4.89 13.57
C ALA A 20 4.39 4.15 14.39
N ASP A 21 5.56 4.77 14.59
CA ASP A 21 6.63 4.25 15.46
C ASP A 21 6.14 4.11 16.91
N ALA A 22 5.53 5.18 17.45
CA ALA A 22 4.97 5.18 18.80
C ALA A 22 3.86 4.12 18.98
N ALA A 23 3.03 3.92 17.95
CA ALA A 23 2.03 2.87 17.95
C ALA A 23 2.66 1.48 17.96
N ALA A 24 3.66 1.23 17.10
CA ALA A 24 4.36 -0.05 17.04
C ALA A 24 5.02 -0.40 18.38
N GLU A 25 5.70 0.55 19.02
CA GLU A 25 6.28 0.36 20.37
C GLU A 25 5.22 -0.04 21.40
N LEU A 26 4.11 0.70 21.50
CA LEU A 26 3.04 0.39 22.44
C LEU A 26 2.37 -0.95 22.15
N PHE A 27 2.20 -1.28 20.87
CA PHE A 27 1.65 -2.57 20.46
C PHE A 27 2.56 -3.74 20.88
N LEU A 28 3.88 -3.57 20.83
CA LEU A 28 4.85 -4.55 21.33
C LEU A 28 4.88 -4.61 22.86
N GLU A 29 4.82 -3.45 23.54
CA GLU A 29 4.90 -3.36 25.01
C GLU A 29 3.66 -3.96 25.70
N GLN A 30 2.47 -3.64 25.20
CA GLN A 30 1.22 -3.91 25.90
C GLN A 30 0.12 -4.47 25.00
N GLY A 31 0.39 -4.80 23.74
CA GLY A 31 -0.58 -5.40 22.82
C GLY A 31 -1.50 -4.37 22.16
N TYR A 32 -2.01 -4.71 20.98
CA TYR A 32 -2.88 -3.84 20.19
C TYR A 32 -4.19 -3.49 20.91
N ALA A 33 -4.88 -4.48 21.46
CA ALA A 33 -6.21 -4.30 22.08
C ALA A 33 -6.17 -3.32 23.27
N ARG A 34 -5.11 -3.36 24.08
CA ARG A 34 -4.95 -2.50 25.26
C ARG A 34 -4.39 -1.11 24.95
N THR A 35 -3.95 -0.88 23.72
CA THR A 35 -3.40 0.41 23.29
C THR A 35 -4.49 1.34 22.77
N THR A 36 -4.50 2.59 23.26
CA THR A 36 -5.46 3.62 22.84
C THR A 36 -4.80 4.70 21.99
N VAL A 37 -5.61 5.43 21.19
CA VAL A 37 -5.13 6.58 20.41
C VAL A 37 -4.50 7.66 21.31
N ASP A 38 -5.02 7.86 22.52
CA ASP A 38 -4.47 8.84 23.46
C ASP A 38 -3.07 8.46 23.95
N GLN A 39 -2.84 7.17 24.21
CA GLN A 39 -1.51 6.66 24.58
C GLN A 39 -0.52 6.84 23.45
N ILE A 40 -0.93 6.55 22.20
CA ILE A 40 -0.10 6.73 21.01
C ILE A 40 0.26 8.22 20.84
N ALA A 41 -0.74 9.10 20.89
CA ALA A 41 -0.52 10.54 20.75
C ALA A 41 0.40 11.09 21.85
N ALA A 42 0.19 10.67 23.10
CA ALA A 42 1.04 11.05 24.24
C ALA A 42 2.48 10.56 24.06
N ARG A 43 2.69 9.32 23.62
CA ARG A 43 4.02 8.74 23.35
C ARG A 43 4.73 9.48 22.22
N ALA A 44 4.01 9.86 21.17
CA ALA A 44 4.52 10.65 20.05
C ALA A 44 4.70 12.14 20.36
N GLY A 45 4.28 12.61 21.54
CA GLY A 45 4.38 14.03 21.93
C GLY A 45 3.44 14.96 21.13
N VAL A 46 2.32 14.44 20.63
CA VAL A 46 1.33 15.20 19.84
C VAL A 46 -0.06 15.12 20.46
N SER A 47 -0.99 15.95 19.97
CA SER A 47 -2.38 15.91 20.44
C SER A 47 -3.16 14.74 19.82
N ARG A 48 -4.24 14.31 20.48
CA ARG A 48 -5.23 13.37 19.89
C ARG A 48 -5.77 13.89 18.55
N ALA A 49 -6.03 15.19 18.43
CA ALA A 49 -6.48 15.79 17.16
C ALA A 49 -5.43 15.64 16.06
N THR A 50 -4.14 15.76 16.39
CA THR A 50 -3.04 15.54 15.46
C THR A 50 -3.02 14.10 14.96
N PHE A 51 -3.30 13.10 15.80
CA PHE A 51 -3.45 11.72 15.35
C PHE A 51 -4.53 11.59 14.26
N PHE A 52 -5.72 12.13 14.52
CA PHE A 52 -6.85 12.02 13.60
C PHE A 52 -6.69 12.84 12.31
N ASN A 53 -5.75 13.78 12.26
CA ASN A 53 -5.38 14.43 11.00
C ASN A 53 -4.67 13.48 10.03
N TYR A 54 -4.03 12.41 10.54
CA TYR A 54 -3.28 11.45 9.72
C TYR A 54 -4.02 10.11 9.59
N PHE A 55 -4.72 9.67 10.63
CA PHE A 55 -5.29 8.33 10.72
C PHE A 55 -6.76 8.38 11.16
N GLY A 56 -7.65 7.76 10.40
CA GLY A 56 -9.09 7.71 10.73
C GLY A 56 -9.39 6.82 11.93
N ALA A 57 -8.59 5.77 12.11
CA ALA A 57 -8.68 4.81 13.19
C ALA A 57 -7.31 4.36 13.70
N LYS A 58 -7.28 3.71 14.87
CA LYS A 58 -6.07 3.07 15.42
C LYS A 58 -5.47 2.05 14.44
N SER A 59 -6.30 1.32 13.71
CA SER A 59 -5.86 0.34 12.73
C SER A 59 -5.17 0.97 11.52
N ASP A 60 -5.41 2.24 11.20
CA ASP A 60 -4.81 2.88 10.03
C ASP A 60 -3.29 3.07 10.14
N VAL A 61 -2.75 3.16 11.36
CA VAL A 61 -1.30 3.25 11.58
C VAL A 61 -0.55 2.02 11.08
N LEU A 62 -1.24 0.87 11.02
CA LEU A 62 -0.69 -0.41 10.58
C LEU A 62 -0.43 -0.45 9.08
N TRP A 63 -1.03 0.48 8.33
CA TRP A 63 -1.03 0.50 6.89
C TRP A 63 -0.23 1.65 6.29
N LEU A 64 0.40 2.51 7.09
CA LEU A 64 1.11 3.70 6.60
C LEU A 64 2.06 3.38 5.44
N GLU A 65 2.83 2.28 5.57
CA GLU A 65 3.77 1.83 4.53
C GLU A 65 3.06 1.36 3.25
N LEU A 66 1.97 0.60 3.41
CA LEU A 66 1.20 0.11 2.27
C LEU A 66 0.50 1.28 1.57
N ASP A 67 -0.09 2.19 2.34
CA ASP A 67 -0.77 3.38 1.84
C ASP A 67 0.19 4.26 1.05
N ALA A 68 1.42 4.47 1.55
CA ALA A 68 2.46 5.17 0.82
C ALA A 68 2.85 4.44 -0.48
N ALA A 69 3.00 3.12 -0.43
CA ALA A 69 3.37 2.30 -1.59
C ALA A 69 2.32 2.33 -2.72
N VAL A 70 1.04 2.46 -2.38
CA VAL A 70 -0.06 2.48 -3.35
C VAL A 70 -0.58 3.89 -3.67
N ALA A 71 -0.13 4.91 -2.95
CA ALA A 71 -0.58 6.31 -3.13
C ALA A 71 -0.28 6.83 -4.53
N ASP A 72 0.81 6.36 -5.15
CA ASP A 72 1.26 6.81 -6.47
C ASP A 72 0.55 6.10 -7.63
N LEU A 73 -0.26 5.06 -7.38
CA LEU A 73 -0.92 4.31 -8.46
C LEU A 73 -1.75 5.22 -9.39
N PRO A 74 -2.60 6.15 -8.91
CA PRO A 74 -3.35 7.07 -9.78
C PRO A 74 -2.44 7.96 -10.65
N ALA A 75 -1.28 8.36 -10.12
CA ALA A 75 -0.30 9.16 -10.85
C ALA A 75 0.34 8.32 -11.98
N PHE A 76 0.73 7.07 -11.69
CA PHE A 76 1.26 6.16 -12.71
C PHE A 76 0.23 5.83 -13.80
N LEU A 77 -1.05 5.65 -13.43
CA LEU A 77 -2.13 5.44 -14.40
C LEU A 77 -2.28 6.65 -15.33
N THR A 78 -2.30 7.85 -14.77
CA THR A 78 -2.46 9.11 -15.54
C THR A 78 -1.26 9.40 -16.44
N ALA A 79 -0.05 9.06 -16.00
CA ALA A 79 1.18 9.24 -16.77
C ALA A 79 1.37 8.18 -17.89
N SER A 80 0.54 7.14 -17.94
CA SER A 80 0.72 6.03 -18.86
C SER A 80 0.48 6.43 -20.32
N THR A 81 1.45 6.11 -21.18
CA THR A 81 1.37 6.28 -22.64
C THR A 81 0.98 4.99 -23.38
N GLU A 82 0.80 3.89 -22.66
CA GLU A 82 0.38 2.61 -23.23
C GLU A 82 -0.98 2.73 -23.91
N SER A 83 -1.11 2.23 -25.14
CA SER A 83 -2.35 2.28 -25.91
C SER A 83 -3.41 1.34 -25.35
N SER A 84 -3.00 0.16 -24.88
CA SER A 84 -3.88 -0.77 -24.18
C SER A 84 -4.14 -0.28 -22.75
N PRO A 85 -5.41 -0.13 -22.33
CA PRO A 85 -5.74 0.19 -20.94
C PRO A 85 -5.31 -0.91 -19.97
N VAL A 86 -5.30 -2.17 -20.40
CA VAL A 86 -4.86 -3.30 -19.57
C VAL A 86 -3.35 -3.22 -19.32
N ARG A 87 -2.56 -2.97 -20.37
CA ARG A 87 -1.10 -2.78 -20.25
C ARG A 87 -0.73 -1.54 -19.47
N ALA A 88 -1.51 -0.47 -19.61
CA ALA A 88 -1.33 0.72 -18.80
C ALA A 88 -1.50 0.43 -17.29
N VAL A 89 -2.52 -0.35 -16.92
CA VAL A 89 -2.71 -0.79 -15.52
C VAL A 89 -1.57 -1.71 -15.07
N GLU A 90 -1.14 -2.66 -15.91
CA GLU A 90 0.01 -3.52 -15.61
C GLU A 90 1.26 -2.71 -15.28
N GLN A 91 1.64 -1.77 -16.15
CA GLN A 91 2.81 -0.93 -15.94
C GLN A 91 2.68 -0.05 -14.69
N ALA A 92 1.49 0.49 -14.42
CA ALA A 92 1.26 1.33 -13.26
C ALA A 92 1.41 0.56 -11.94
N VAL A 93 0.86 -0.66 -11.88
CA VAL A 93 1.00 -1.54 -10.70
C VAL A 93 2.45 -2.00 -10.52
N LEU A 94 3.15 -2.31 -11.61
CA LEU A 94 4.59 -2.64 -11.56
C LEU A 94 5.44 -1.46 -11.10
N ALA A 95 5.12 -0.23 -11.54
CA ALA A 95 5.81 0.98 -11.10
C ALA A 95 5.62 1.22 -9.59
N ALA A 96 4.40 1.07 -9.08
CA ALA A 96 4.12 1.14 -7.65
C ALA A 96 4.89 0.06 -6.87
N ALA A 97 4.93 -1.18 -7.36
CA ALA A 97 5.68 -2.27 -6.74
C ALA A 97 7.20 -2.05 -6.74
N ARG A 98 7.76 -1.34 -7.73
CA ARG A 98 9.19 -0.96 -7.77
C ARG A 98 9.53 0.17 -6.82
N ALA A 99 8.60 1.08 -6.61
CA ALA A 99 8.76 2.19 -5.67
C ALA A 99 8.73 1.71 -4.20
N HIS A 100 8.21 0.52 -3.95
CA HIS A 100 8.19 -0.08 -2.62
C HIS A 100 9.59 -0.49 -2.15
N ASP A 101 9.96 -0.03 -0.95
CA ASP A 101 11.19 -0.43 -0.29
C ASP A 101 11.06 -1.89 0.19
N PRO A 102 11.91 -2.83 -0.30
CA PRO A 102 11.82 -4.23 0.08
C PRO A 102 12.10 -4.49 1.56
N ASP A 103 12.70 -3.55 2.29
CA ASP A 103 12.94 -3.66 3.73
C ASP A 103 11.73 -3.18 4.55
N ARG A 104 10.80 -2.42 3.95
CA ARG A 104 9.61 -1.83 4.62
C ARG A 104 8.37 -2.68 4.42
N VAL A 105 8.36 -3.86 5.03
CA VAL A 105 7.12 -4.66 5.18
C VAL A 105 6.18 -3.89 6.08
N PRO A 106 4.89 -3.87 5.79
CA PRO A 106 3.90 -3.58 6.81
C PRO A 106 4.06 -4.60 7.95
N TRP A 107 4.76 -4.20 9.01
CA TRP A 107 5.10 -5.03 10.16
C TRP A 107 3.84 -5.65 10.78
N ALA A 108 2.72 -4.93 10.67
CA ALA A 108 1.39 -5.36 11.10
C ALA A 108 0.88 -6.61 10.38
N ILE A 109 1.21 -6.79 9.10
CA ILE A 109 0.79 -7.97 8.32
C ILE A 109 1.68 -9.16 8.70
N ALA A 110 2.97 -8.91 8.90
CA ALA A 110 3.91 -9.94 9.35
C ALA A 110 3.67 -10.41 10.81
N GLN A 111 2.99 -9.59 11.63
CA GLN A 111 2.73 -9.87 13.06
C GLN A 111 1.23 -10.00 13.38
N ALA A 112 0.35 -10.07 12.37
CA ALA A 112 -1.10 -10.05 12.55
C ALA A 112 -1.61 -11.18 13.47
N GLU A 113 -1.01 -12.38 13.34
CA GLU A 113 -1.32 -13.54 14.19
C GLU A 113 -0.83 -13.34 15.62
N VAL A 114 0.37 -12.77 15.81
CA VAL A 114 0.97 -12.50 17.13
C VAL A 114 0.17 -11.44 17.90
N MET A 115 -0.42 -10.48 17.18
CA MET A 115 -1.18 -9.38 17.76
C MET A 115 -2.67 -9.72 17.96
N ASP A 116 -3.16 -10.85 17.44
CA ASP A 116 -4.58 -11.26 17.43
C ASP A 116 -5.51 -10.17 16.85
N ILE A 117 -5.08 -9.54 15.75
CA ILE A 117 -5.81 -8.41 15.11
C ILE A 117 -6.44 -8.77 13.76
N GLY A 118 -6.51 -10.06 13.40
CA GLY A 118 -6.89 -10.49 12.06
C GLY A 118 -8.20 -9.89 11.55
N THR A 119 -9.23 -9.81 12.40
CA THR A 119 -10.54 -9.24 12.03
C THR A 119 -10.50 -7.72 11.82
N GLU A 120 -9.83 -6.99 12.70
CA GLU A 120 -9.67 -5.53 12.61
C GLU A 120 -8.80 -5.13 11.40
N LEU A 121 -7.77 -5.94 11.12
CA LEU A 121 -6.91 -5.79 9.96
C LEU A 121 -7.71 -6.02 8.66
N VAL A 122 -8.49 -7.10 8.61
CA VAL A 122 -9.40 -7.36 7.47
C VAL A 122 -10.41 -6.23 7.28
N ALA A 123 -10.98 -5.68 8.36
CA ALA A 123 -11.92 -4.57 8.25
C ALA A 123 -11.26 -3.29 7.69
N SER A 124 -10.02 -3.01 8.09
CA SER A 124 -9.29 -1.80 7.68
C SER A 124 -8.67 -1.89 6.28
N VAL A 125 -8.48 -3.09 5.73
CA VAL A 125 -8.02 -3.25 4.34
C VAL A 125 -9.09 -2.86 3.31
N ALA A 126 -10.38 -3.00 3.67
CA ALA A 126 -11.49 -2.81 2.73
C ALA A 126 -11.51 -1.41 2.12
N ALA A 127 -11.31 -0.36 2.92
CA ALA A 127 -11.29 1.02 2.43
C ALA A 127 -10.16 1.26 1.40
N ARG A 128 -8.99 0.65 1.63
CA ARG A 128 -7.82 0.74 0.76
C ARG A 128 -8.05 0.01 -0.55
N VAL A 129 -8.57 -1.20 -0.47
CA VAL A 129 -8.99 -1.99 -1.64
C VAL A 129 -10.01 -1.22 -2.47
N MET A 130 -11.04 -0.66 -1.85
CA MET A 130 -12.07 0.12 -2.55
C MET A 130 -11.50 1.35 -3.27
N ALA A 131 -10.59 2.09 -2.64
CA ALA A 131 -9.95 3.25 -3.26
C ALA A 131 -9.13 2.85 -4.50
N GLN A 132 -8.32 1.80 -4.39
CA GLN A 132 -7.52 1.28 -5.50
C GLN A 132 -8.40 0.77 -6.65
N HIS A 133 -9.47 0.04 -6.31
CA HIS A 133 -10.44 -0.44 -7.29
C HIS A 133 -11.08 0.70 -8.09
N GLY A 134 -11.50 1.75 -7.40
CA GLY A 134 -12.11 2.93 -8.01
C GLY A 134 -11.16 3.68 -8.94
N ALA A 135 -9.88 3.81 -8.57
CA ALA A 135 -8.88 4.45 -9.43
C ALA A 135 -8.66 3.66 -10.72
N VAL A 136 -8.50 2.34 -10.64
CA VAL A 136 -8.27 1.48 -11.81
C VAL A 136 -9.51 1.41 -12.70
N SER A 137 -10.70 1.23 -12.14
CA SER A 137 -11.92 1.14 -12.96
C SER A 137 -12.30 2.47 -13.60
N ALA A 138 -12.07 3.60 -12.92
CA ALA A 138 -12.23 4.92 -13.50
C ALA A 138 -11.25 5.15 -14.66
N PHE A 139 -9.99 4.76 -14.48
CA PHE A 139 -8.97 4.86 -15.53
C PHE A 139 -9.37 4.02 -16.76
N VAL A 140 -9.70 2.75 -16.58
CA VAL A 140 -10.08 1.86 -17.69
C VAL A 140 -11.32 2.37 -18.40
N GLY A 141 -12.36 2.77 -17.66
CA GLY A 141 -13.57 3.35 -18.23
C GLY A 141 -13.29 4.61 -19.08
N SER A 142 -12.42 5.50 -18.60
CA SER A 142 -12.03 6.70 -19.36
C SER A 142 -11.31 6.37 -20.67
N ARG A 143 -10.53 5.29 -20.70
CA ARG A 143 -9.74 4.83 -21.85
C ARG A 143 -10.56 4.04 -22.87
N THR A 144 -11.62 3.35 -22.44
CA THR A 144 -12.48 2.55 -23.32
C THR A 144 -13.79 3.23 -23.69
N GLY A 145 -14.12 4.38 -23.07
CA GLY A 145 -15.41 5.05 -23.24
C GLY A 145 -16.57 4.39 -22.48
N GLU A 146 -16.27 3.51 -21.53
CA GLU A 146 -17.26 2.83 -20.68
C GLU A 146 -17.44 3.52 -19.33
N HIS A 147 -18.59 3.31 -18.70
CA HIS A 147 -18.80 3.75 -17.33
C HIS A 147 -17.89 2.95 -16.36
N PRO A 148 -17.30 3.55 -15.31
CA PRO A 148 -16.39 2.84 -14.38
C PRO A 148 -17.01 1.62 -13.69
N THR A 149 -18.32 1.60 -13.54
CA THR A 149 -19.05 0.46 -12.94
C THR A 149 -19.52 -0.58 -13.96
N SER A 150 -19.20 -0.40 -15.24
CA SER A 150 -19.48 -1.40 -16.27
C SER A 150 -18.66 -2.67 -16.03
N LEU A 151 -19.14 -3.80 -16.55
CA LEU A 151 -18.53 -5.11 -16.33
C LEU A 151 -17.04 -5.13 -16.70
N TRP A 152 -16.65 -4.51 -17.81
CA TRP A 152 -15.26 -4.59 -18.28
C TRP A 152 -14.26 -3.81 -17.41
N PRO A 153 -14.44 -2.50 -17.12
CA PRO A 153 -13.58 -1.79 -16.17
C PRO A 153 -13.50 -2.46 -14.80
N GLN A 154 -14.61 -3.00 -14.31
CA GLN A 154 -14.64 -3.74 -13.04
C GLN A 154 -13.88 -5.08 -13.13
N THR A 155 -13.96 -5.78 -14.25
CA THR A 155 -13.22 -7.03 -14.50
C THR A 155 -11.73 -6.79 -14.54
N VAL A 156 -11.27 -5.77 -15.29
CA VAL A 156 -9.85 -5.40 -15.35
C VAL A 156 -9.35 -5.00 -13.95
N SER A 157 -10.10 -4.14 -13.25
CA SER A 157 -9.76 -3.72 -11.89
C SER A 157 -9.63 -4.91 -10.93
N GLY A 158 -10.64 -5.78 -10.87
CA GLY A 158 -10.64 -6.93 -9.97
C GLY A 158 -9.58 -7.98 -10.29
N ALA A 159 -9.38 -8.30 -11.58
CA ALA A 159 -8.38 -9.28 -11.97
C ALA A 159 -6.95 -8.79 -11.68
N MET A 160 -6.64 -7.53 -12.02
CA MET A 160 -5.31 -6.96 -11.83
C MET A 160 -4.99 -6.76 -10.34
N LEU A 161 -5.90 -6.15 -9.57
CA LEU A 161 -5.67 -5.94 -8.14
C LEU A 161 -5.70 -7.24 -7.33
N GLY A 162 -6.52 -8.21 -7.72
CA GLY A 162 -6.53 -9.54 -7.11
C GLY A 162 -5.21 -10.29 -7.31
N ALA A 163 -4.65 -10.25 -8.52
CA ALA A 163 -3.34 -10.84 -8.79
C ALA A 163 -2.20 -10.15 -8.02
N ALA A 164 -2.22 -8.81 -7.94
CA ALA A 164 -1.26 -8.05 -7.14
C ALA A 164 -1.36 -8.37 -5.63
N ALA A 165 -2.59 -8.48 -5.10
CA ALA A 165 -2.82 -8.84 -3.70
C ALA A 165 -2.33 -10.27 -3.38
N ALA A 166 -2.56 -11.23 -4.29
CA ALA A 166 -2.04 -12.59 -4.14
C ALA A 166 -0.50 -12.61 -4.12
N ALA A 167 0.14 -11.87 -5.04
CA ALA A 167 1.59 -11.73 -5.08
C ALA A 167 2.16 -11.11 -3.78
N PHE A 168 1.50 -10.07 -3.27
CA PHE A 168 1.88 -9.43 -2.01
C PHE A 168 1.76 -10.38 -0.81
N GLY A 169 0.67 -11.16 -0.73
CA GLY A 169 0.50 -12.16 0.33
C GLY A 169 1.62 -13.20 0.36
N VAL A 170 2.04 -13.70 -0.81
CA VAL A 170 3.17 -14.63 -0.93
C VAL A 170 4.48 -13.94 -0.55
N TRP A 171 4.72 -12.71 -1.03
CA TRP A 171 5.92 -11.94 -0.72
C TRP A 171 6.09 -11.68 0.78
N VAL A 172 4.99 -11.43 1.50
CA VAL A 172 5.01 -11.31 2.97
C VAL A 172 5.35 -12.64 3.63
N ALA A 173 4.76 -13.74 3.17
CA ALA A 173 4.98 -15.08 3.73
C ALA A 173 6.44 -15.57 3.56
N ASP A 174 7.12 -15.17 2.49
CA ASP A 174 8.53 -15.51 2.23
C ASP A 174 9.52 -14.83 3.20
N GLY A 175 9.08 -13.81 3.96
CA GLY A 175 9.85 -13.21 5.05
C GLY A 175 11.25 -12.76 4.62
N VAL A 176 12.28 -13.18 5.35
CA VAL A 176 13.69 -12.80 5.09
C VAL A 176 14.27 -13.36 3.79
N ALA A 177 13.63 -14.37 3.18
CA ALA A 177 14.07 -14.99 1.93
C ALA A 177 13.48 -14.32 0.68
N ARG A 178 12.58 -13.34 0.85
CA ARG A 178 11.87 -12.71 -0.26
C ARG A 178 12.80 -11.91 -1.15
N ARG A 179 12.45 -11.88 -2.44
CA ARG A 179 13.04 -10.99 -3.44
C ARG A 179 12.29 -9.66 -3.51
N SER A 180 12.58 -8.84 -4.52
CA SER A 180 11.87 -7.56 -4.69
C SER A 180 10.37 -7.78 -4.95
N LEU A 181 9.50 -6.92 -4.41
CA LEU A 181 8.04 -7.07 -4.56
C LEU A 181 7.61 -7.10 -6.04
N VAL A 182 8.27 -6.29 -6.88
CA VAL A 182 8.00 -6.24 -8.33
C VAL A 182 8.18 -7.60 -9.01
N GLU A 183 9.07 -8.47 -8.54
CA GLU A 183 9.24 -9.81 -9.12
C GLU A 183 8.03 -10.71 -8.87
N TYR A 184 7.44 -10.64 -7.68
CA TYR A 184 6.23 -11.39 -7.35
C TYR A 184 5.02 -10.82 -8.08
N VAL A 185 4.90 -9.49 -8.07
CA VAL A 185 3.81 -8.80 -8.76
C VAL A 185 3.88 -9.08 -10.26
N GLY A 186 5.04 -8.94 -10.90
CA GLY A 186 5.20 -9.25 -12.33
C GLY A 186 4.86 -10.69 -12.68
N ALA A 187 5.32 -11.66 -11.88
CA ALA A 187 5.00 -13.07 -12.10
C ALA A 187 3.49 -13.36 -12.06
N ALA A 188 2.73 -12.68 -11.19
CA ALA A 188 1.28 -12.85 -11.10
C ALA A 188 0.51 -12.01 -12.14
N LEU A 189 0.96 -10.78 -12.41
CA LEU A 189 0.20 -9.77 -13.15
C LEU A 189 0.31 -9.95 -14.67
N THR A 190 1.49 -10.30 -15.18
CA THR A 190 1.74 -10.43 -16.62
C THR A 190 0.88 -11.48 -17.33
N PRO A 191 0.65 -12.71 -16.80
CA PRO A 191 -0.26 -13.66 -17.45
C PRO A 191 -1.71 -13.17 -17.44
N VAL A 192 -2.14 -12.48 -16.38
CA VAL A 192 -3.50 -11.90 -16.27
C VAL A 192 -3.68 -10.78 -17.28
N ALA A 193 -2.72 -9.85 -17.37
CA ALA A 193 -2.73 -8.77 -18.35
C ALA A 193 -2.76 -9.32 -19.78
N ALA A 194 -1.94 -10.33 -20.10
CA ALA A 194 -1.94 -10.96 -21.42
C ALA A 194 -3.29 -11.62 -21.77
N GLY A 195 -3.95 -12.26 -20.80
CA GLY A 195 -5.27 -12.87 -21.02
C GLY A 195 -6.37 -11.85 -21.25
N LEU A 196 -6.35 -10.72 -20.53
CA LEU A 196 -7.33 -9.64 -20.69
C LEU A 196 -7.10 -8.82 -21.98
N ASP A 197 -5.83 -8.62 -22.36
CA ASP A 197 -5.42 -7.82 -23.52
C ASP A 197 -5.64 -8.54 -24.87
N ALA A 198 -5.83 -9.86 -24.83
CA ALA A 198 -6.15 -10.68 -26.01
C ALA A 198 -7.62 -10.57 -26.46
N ARG A 199 -8.44 -9.76 -25.76
CA ARG A 199 -9.86 -9.55 -26.05
C ARG A 199 -10.09 -8.61 -27.23
#